data_AF-A0A166C660-F1
#
_entry.id   AF-A0A166C660-F1
#
_cell.length_a   1.000
_cell.length_b   1.000
_cell.length_c   1.000
_cell.angle_alpha   90.00
_cell.angle_beta   90.00
_cell.angle_gamma   90.00
#
_symmetry.space_group_name_H-M   'P 1'
#
loop_
_entity.id
_entity.type
_entity.pdbx_description
1 polymer ?
#
loop_
_entity_poly.entity_id
_entity_poly.type
_entity_poly.pdbx_seq_one_letter_code
_entity_poly.pdbx_strand_id
1 'polypeptide(L)'
;MDILTGSSITVLILVAVIIFVVFAGAKMVPQGYNYTVERFGKYRKTLHPGLNIIIPFIDQIGHKLNMMEQVLDVPAQEVITKDNATITADGVTFYQVLSASQAAYEVLGLQNAILNLTMTNIRSVMGSMDLDELLSNRDEINARLLRVVDAACEPWGVKITRIEIKDINPPNDLVNAMGRQMKAEREKRASILEAEGARQAEIAKAEGVKQSLILEAEGRQQAAMRDAEARERLAQAEAKATMMVSEAIAKGDMGAINYFVANKYVEAFGELAKSPNQKTLILPMEATGMIGSLAGIAEISKEVLRDNEHRRSSRIPNTGSSEG
;
A
#
# COMPACT_ATOMS: atom_id res chain seq x y z
N MET A 1 -48.86 69.39 -52.55
CA MET A 1 -49.24 68.17 -51.79
C MET A 1 -49.38 67.06 -52.82
N ASP A 2 -48.26 66.58 -53.37
CA ASP A 2 -48.27 65.64 -54.51
C ASP A 2 -47.33 64.48 -54.20
N ILE A 3 -47.59 63.79 -53.09
CA ILE A 3 -46.70 62.73 -52.57
C ILE A 3 -47.23 61.32 -52.93
N LEU A 4 -48.35 61.22 -53.66
CA LEU A 4 -48.99 59.94 -53.96
C LEU A 4 -49.51 59.89 -55.42
N THR A 5 -48.58 59.90 -56.38
CA THR A 5 -48.90 59.43 -57.74
C THR A 5 -49.08 57.90 -57.69
N GLY A 6 -49.95 57.32 -58.53
CA GLY A 6 -50.26 55.88 -58.50
C GLY A 6 -49.03 54.97 -58.68
N SER A 7 -47.96 55.46 -59.32
CA SER A 7 -46.66 54.80 -59.41
C SER A 7 -45.95 54.71 -58.06
N SER A 8 -45.96 55.77 -57.24
CA SER A 8 -45.39 55.78 -55.89
C SER A 8 -46.07 54.77 -54.96
N ILE A 9 -47.40 54.67 -55.04
CA ILE A 9 -48.18 53.68 -54.26
C ILE A 9 -47.82 52.25 -54.68
N THR A 10 -47.69 52.00 -55.99
CA THR A 10 -47.34 50.66 -56.51
C THR A 10 -45.95 50.22 -56.08
N VAL A 11 -44.97 51.13 -56.11
CA VAL A 11 -43.61 50.88 -55.61
C VAL A 11 -43.63 50.58 -54.11
N LEU A 12 -44.42 51.30 -53.33
CA LEU A 12 -44.51 51.12 -51.89
C LEU A 12 -45.14 49.76 -51.52
N ILE A 13 -46.17 49.31 -52.25
CA ILE A 13 -46.76 47.97 -52.10
C ILE A 13 -45.74 46.90 -52.47
N LEU A 14 -45.02 47.05 -53.58
CA LEU A 14 -44.00 46.09 -54.01
C LEU A 14 -42.91 45.93 -52.94
N VAL A 15 -42.42 47.04 -52.39
CA VAL A 15 -41.42 47.04 -51.31
C VAL A 15 -41.98 46.36 -50.05
N ALA A 16 -43.22 46.65 -49.66
CA ALA A 16 -43.88 45.99 -48.54
C ALA A 16 -44.01 44.47 -48.74
N VAL A 17 -44.37 44.03 -49.94
CA VAL A 17 -44.45 42.61 -50.30
C VAL A 17 -43.08 41.94 -50.23
N ILE A 18 -42.03 42.58 -50.76
CA ILE A 18 -40.66 42.03 -50.69
C ILE A 18 -40.21 41.89 -49.23
N ILE A 19 -40.42 42.92 -48.40
CA ILE A 19 -40.09 42.88 -46.97
C ILE A 19 -40.86 41.75 -46.30
N PHE A 20 -42.16 41.63 -46.56
CA PHE A 20 -42.99 40.56 -46.01
C PHE A 20 -42.50 39.16 -46.40
N VAL A 21 -42.14 38.94 -47.68
CA VAL A 21 -41.60 37.67 -48.17
C VAL A 21 -40.26 37.34 -47.51
N VAL A 22 -39.37 38.32 -47.35
CA VAL A 22 -38.08 38.12 -46.68
C VAL A 22 -38.27 37.76 -45.20
N PHE A 23 -39.13 38.48 -44.48
CA PHE A 23 -39.45 38.17 -43.09
C PHE A 23 -40.15 36.81 -42.92
N ALA A 24 -41.08 36.46 -43.82
CA ALA A 24 -41.74 35.17 -43.81
C ALA A 24 -40.78 34.00 -44.10
N GLY A 25 -39.78 34.24 -44.95
CA GLY A 25 -38.73 33.27 -45.29
C GLY A 25 -37.63 33.15 -44.23
N ALA A 26 -37.45 34.14 -43.37
CA ALA A 26 -36.46 34.11 -42.29
C ALA A 26 -36.91 33.15 -41.17
N LYS A 27 -36.12 32.11 -40.94
CA LYS A 27 -36.32 31.12 -39.86
C LYS A 27 -35.07 30.99 -39.03
N MET A 28 -35.23 31.14 -37.72
CA MET A 28 -34.17 30.95 -36.75
C MET A 28 -34.20 29.53 -36.22
N VAL A 29 -33.06 28.85 -36.29
CA VAL A 29 -32.87 27.51 -35.71
C VAL A 29 -32.06 27.65 -34.42
N PRO A 30 -32.56 27.14 -33.27
CA PRO A 30 -31.81 27.16 -32.02
C PRO A 30 -30.50 26.37 -32.11
N GLN A 31 -29.52 26.73 -31.27
CA GLN A 31 -28.30 25.94 -31.10
C GLN A 31 -28.63 24.52 -30.61
N GLY A 32 -27.89 23.53 -31.11
CA GLY A 32 -28.11 22.11 -30.80
C GLY A 32 -29.26 21.45 -31.56
N TYR A 33 -30.00 22.19 -32.40
CA TYR A 33 -31.08 21.64 -33.23
C TYR A 33 -30.78 21.78 -34.71
N ASN A 34 -31.26 20.81 -35.49
CA ASN A 34 -31.31 20.88 -36.95
C ASN A 34 -32.75 20.65 -37.41
N TYR A 35 -33.22 21.49 -38.34
CA TYR A 35 -34.57 21.39 -38.88
C TYR A 35 -34.53 20.91 -40.32
N THR A 36 -35.32 19.89 -40.67
CA THR A 36 -35.44 19.46 -42.07
C THR A 36 -36.42 20.37 -42.83
N VAL A 37 -36.13 20.62 -44.09
CA VAL A 37 -36.99 21.40 -44.99
C VAL A 37 -37.52 20.48 -46.07
N GLU A 38 -38.84 20.51 -46.21
CA GLU A 38 -39.58 19.77 -47.21
C GLU A 38 -40.18 20.75 -48.21
N ARG A 39 -40.21 20.33 -49.47
CA ARG A 39 -40.92 21.02 -50.55
C ARG A 39 -41.89 20.04 -51.16
N PHE A 40 -43.18 20.34 -51.06
CA PHE A 40 -44.25 19.42 -51.51
C PHE A 40 -44.07 17.99 -50.98
N GLY A 41 -43.64 17.85 -49.71
CA GLY A 41 -43.40 16.56 -49.05
C GLY A 41 -42.08 15.87 -49.40
N LYS A 42 -41.24 16.43 -50.28
CA LYS A 42 -39.90 15.89 -50.56
C LYS A 42 -38.84 16.63 -49.75
N TYR A 43 -37.94 15.89 -49.10
CA TYR A 43 -36.77 16.46 -48.44
C TYR A 43 -35.89 17.25 -49.43
N ARG A 44 -35.51 18.47 -49.04
CA ARG A 44 -34.68 19.36 -49.86
C ARG A 44 -33.34 19.69 -49.21
N LYS A 45 -33.37 20.15 -47.95
CA LYS A 45 -32.18 20.57 -47.21
C LYS A 45 -32.41 20.50 -45.71
N THR A 46 -31.31 20.48 -44.95
CA THR A 46 -31.32 20.64 -43.50
C THR A 46 -30.86 22.06 -43.14
N LEU A 47 -31.56 22.68 -42.20
CA LEU A 47 -31.18 23.97 -41.62
C LEU A 47 -30.34 23.72 -40.37
N HIS A 48 -29.17 24.34 -40.34
CA HIS A 48 -28.26 24.33 -39.20
C HIS A 48 -28.55 25.50 -38.25
N PRO A 49 -28.03 25.49 -37.00
CA PRO A 49 -28.24 26.57 -36.06
C PRO A 49 -27.92 27.96 -36.62
N GLY A 50 -28.77 28.93 -36.30
CA GLY A 50 -28.65 30.31 -36.76
C GLY A 50 -29.79 30.75 -37.68
N LEU A 51 -29.58 31.88 -38.35
CA LEU A 51 -30.57 32.47 -39.25
C LEU A 51 -30.50 31.80 -40.62
N ASN A 52 -31.61 31.19 -41.03
CA ASN A 52 -31.75 30.52 -42.30
C ASN A 52 -32.88 31.17 -43.11
N ILE A 53 -32.73 31.17 -44.43
CA ILE A 53 -33.77 31.64 -45.36
C ILE A 53 -34.36 30.44 -46.11
N ILE A 54 -35.68 30.34 -46.07
CA ILE A 54 -36.49 29.39 -46.84
C ILE A 54 -37.42 30.16 -47.78
N ILE A 55 -37.88 29.50 -48.85
CA ILE A 55 -38.87 30.12 -49.74
C ILE A 55 -40.23 29.97 -49.08
N PRO A 56 -40.84 31.05 -48.55
CA PRO A 56 -42.12 30.96 -47.88
C PRO A 56 -43.19 30.40 -48.83
N PHE A 57 -44.24 29.79 -48.27
CA PHE A 57 -45.36 29.14 -48.99
C PHE A 57 -45.05 27.84 -49.72
N ILE A 58 -43.82 27.64 -50.22
CA ILE A 58 -43.41 26.42 -50.93
C ILE A 58 -42.63 25.47 -50.02
N ASP A 59 -41.68 26.01 -49.26
CA ASP A 59 -40.86 25.24 -48.34
C ASP A 59 -41.53 25.20 -46.96
N GLN A 60 -41.70 24.00 -46.40
CA GLN A 60 -42.22 23.76 -45.06
C GLN A 60 -41.12 23.17 -44.16
N ILE A 61 -41.15 23.53 -42.88
CA ILE A 61 -40.29 22.87 -41.88
C ILE A 61 -40.92 21.52 -41.56
N GLY A 62 -40.18 20.44 -41.81
CA GLY A 62 -40.57 19.08 -41.46
C GLY A 62 -40.22 18.77 -40.00
N HIS A 63 -39.19 17.95 -39.80
CA HIS A 63 -38.77 17.48 -38.49
C HIS A 63 -37.79 18.43 -37.81
N LYS A 64 -37.95 18.59 -36.49
CA LYS A 64 -37.04 19.34 -35.62
C LYS A 64 -36.28 18.35 -34.77
N LEU A 65 -35.01 18.12 -35.10
CA LEU A 65 -34.19 17.11 -34.43
C LEU A 65 -33.17 17.75 -33.51
N ASN A 66 -33.07 17.18 -32.31
CA ASN A 66 -32.03 17.50 -31.35
C ASN A 66 -30.75 16.74 -31.74
N MET A 67 -29.67 17.48 -31.94
CA MET A 67 -28.36 16.97 -32.33
C MET A 67 -27.44 16.75 -31.13
N MET A 68 -27.88 17.11 -29.92
CA MET A 68 -27.16 16.86 -28.68
C MET A 68 -27.26 15.40 -28.28
N GLU A 69 -26.31 14.94 -27.47
CA GLU A 69 -26.37 13.63 -26.85
C GLU A 69 -27.62 13.51 -25.97
N GLN A 70 -28.30 12.38 -26.10
CA GLN A 70 -29.54 12.07 -25.42
C GLN A 70 -29.43 10.72 -24.73
N VAL A 71 -30.14 10.60 -23.61
CA VAL A 71 -30.21 9.37 -22.82
C VAL A 71 -31.56 8.71 -23.06
N LEU A 72 -31.53 7.39 -23.24
CA LEU A 72 -32.70 6.55 -23.35
C LEU A 72 -32.62 5.46 -22.29
N ASP A 73 -33.59 5.47 -21.38
CA ASP A 73 -33.72 4.41 -20.37
C ASP A 73 -34.26 3.14 -21.01
N VAL A 74 -33.53 2.04 -20.87
CA VAL A 74 -33.92 0.73 -21.35
C VAL A 74 -34.66 0.01 -20.23
N PRO A 75 -35.94 -0.35 -20.42
CA PRO A 75 -36.72 -0.99 -19.37
C PRO A 75 -36.18 -2.39 -19.07
N ALA A 76 -36.36 -2.84 -17.82
CA ALA A 76 -35.91 -4.14 -17.37
C ALA A 76 -36.41 -5.28 -18.29
N GLN A 77 -35.48 -6.13 -18.73
CA GLN A 77 -35.74 -7.30 -19.56
C GLN A 77 -35.47 -8.57 -18.77
N GLU A 78 -36.39 -9.52 -18.83
CA GLU A 78 -36.16 -10.88 -18.35
C GLU A 78 -35.40 -11.66 -19.43
N VAL A 79 -34.27 -12.25 -19.04
CA VAL A 79 -33.36 -13.00 -19.91
C VAL A 79 -32.96 -14.28 -19.20
N ILE A 80 -32.87 -15.37 -19.96
CA ILE A 80 -32.30 -16.63 -19.49
C ILE A 80 -30.86 -16.68 -20.01
N THR A 81 -29.91 -16.82 -19.08
CA THR A 81 -28.48 -16.95 -19.39
C THR A 81 -28.16 -18.32 -19.97
N LYS A 82 -26.93 -18.49 -20.47
CA LYS A 82 -26.46 -19.74 -21.07
C LYS A 82 -26.43 -20.92 -20.08
N ASP A 83 -26.19 -20.64 -18.79
CA ASP A 83 -26.25 -21.59 -17.67
C ASP A 83 -27.65 -21.73 -17.07
N ASN A 84 -28.69 -21.30 -17.79
CA ASN A 84 -30.09 -21.47 -17.44
C ASN A 84 -30.50 -20.75 -16.14
N ALA A 85 -29.85 -19.63 -15.82
CA ALA A 85 -30.30 -18.72 -14.79
C ALA A 85 -31.24 -17.66 -15.39
N THR A 86 -32.40 -17.48 -14.79
CA THR A 86 -33.28 -16.36 -15.11
C THR A 86 -32.74 -15.11 -14.43
N ILE A 87 -32.50 -14.04 -15.17
CA ILE A 87 -32.09 -12.75 -14.62
C ILE A 87 -32.95 -11.64 -15.19
N THR A 88 -33.03 -10.53 -14.45
CA THR A 88 -33.58 -9.28 -14.97
C THR A 88 -32.46 -8.27 -15.14
N ALA A 89 -32.40 -7.61 -16.28
CA ALA A 89 -31.39 -6.60 -16.56
C ALA A 89 -32.00 -5.34 -17.17
N ASP A 90 -31.56 -4.19 -16.68
CA ASP A 90 -31.91 -2.87 -17.22
C ASP A 90 -30.64 -2.08 -17.56
N GLY A 91 -30.82 -0.94 -18.23
CA GLY A 91 -29.68 -0.16 -18.67
C GLY A 91 -30.07 1.18 -19.26
N VAL A 92 -29.06 1.89 -19.72
CA VAL A 92 -29.21 3.20 -20.36
C VAL A 92 -28.39 3.25 -21.64
N THR A 93 -28.97 3.83 -22.67
CA THR A 93 -28.32 4.03 -23.97
C THR A 93 -28.16 5.52 -24.24
N PHE A 94 -26.92 5.93 -24.48
CA PHE A 94 -26.57 7.28 -24.90
C PHE A 94 -26.42 7.28 -26.42
N TYR A 95 -27.12 8.20 -27.07
CA TYR A 95 -27.06 8.34 -28.51
C TYR A 95 -27.04 9.81 -28.93
N GLN A 96 -26.45 10.05 -30.10
CA GLN A 96 -26.40 11.36 -30.72
C GLN A 96 -26.83 11.25 -32.18
N VAL A 97 -27.73 12.14 -32.60
CA VAL A 97 -28.07 12.27 -34.03
C VAL A 97 -26.92 12.97 -34.74
N LEU A 98 -26.34 12.34 -35.76
CA LEU A 98 -25.31 12.94 -36.61
C LEU A 98 -25.93 13.58 -37.85
N SER A 99 -26.96 12.96 -38.41
CA SER A 99 -27.64 13.41 -39.63
C SER A 99 -29.14 13.57 -39.39
N ALA A 100 -29.60 14.81 -39.42
CA ALA A 100 -31.02 15.12 -39.22
C ALA A 100 -31.90 14.57 -40.35
N SER A 101 -31.39 14.51 -41.59
CA SER A 101 -32.17 13.96 -42.70
C SER A 101 -32.37 12.46 -42.55
N GLN A 102 -31.31 11.71 -42.22
CA GLN A 102 -31.43 10.26 -42.06
C GLN A 102 -32.32 9.91 -40.86
N ALA A 103 -32.09 10.57 -39.71
CA ALA A 103 -32.85 10.32 -38.50
C ALA A 103 -34.34 10.70 -38.62
N ALA A 104 -34.69 11.64 -39.50
CA ALA A 104 -36.08 12.04 -39.74
C ALA A 104 -36.84 11.07 -40.65
N TYR A 105 -36.18 10.50 -41.67
CA TYR A 105 -36.86 9.82 -42.78
C TYR A 105 -36.52 8.34 -42.95
N GLU A 106 -35.41 7.84 -42.41
CA GLU A 106 -35.00 6.43 -42.56
C GLU A 106 -35.68 5.51 -41.54
N VAL A 107 -36.16 6.06 -40.41
CA VAL A 107 -36.85 5.29 -39.38
C VAL A 107 -37.98 6.08 -38.74
N LEU A 108 -39.16 5.45 -38.67
CA LEU A 108 -40.29 6.01 -37.93
C LEU A 108 -40.14 5.71 -36.45
N GLY A 109 -40.23 6.75 -35.60
CA GLY A 109 -40.13 6.57 -34.15
C GLY A 109 -38.74 6.14 -33.70
N LEU A 110 -37.71 6.89 -34.10
CA LEU A 110 -36.29 6.64 -33.82
C LEU A 110 -35.99 6.13 -32.41
N GLN A 111 -36.51 6.80 -31.39
CA GLN A 111 -36.29 6.42 -29.99
C GLN A 111 -36.79 5.00 -29.70
N ASN A 112 -38.00 4.66 -30.14
CA ASN A 112 -38.57 3.31 -29.96
C ASN A 112 -37.77 2.27 -30.75
N ALA A 113 -37.29 2.62 -31.94
CA ALA A 113 -36.47 1.72 -32.75
C ALA A 113 -35.13 1.40 -32.06
N ILE A 114 -34.44 2.41 -31.54
CA ILE A 114 -33.21 2.24 -30.73
C ILE A 114 -33.50 1.42 -29.47
N LEU A 115 -34.61 1.70 -28.78
CA LEU A 115 -35.03 0.98 -27.57
C LEU A 115 -35.22 -0.52 -27.87
N ASN A 116 -35.97 -0.84 -28.92
CA ASN A 116 -36.24 -2.21 -29.35
C ASN A 116 -34.96 -2.95 -29.77
N LEU A 117 -34.09 -2.29 -30.53
CA LEU A 117 -32.77 -2.85 -30.88
C LEU A 117 -31.95 -3.15 -29.64
N THR A 118 -31.90 -2.20 -28.70
CA THR A 118 -31.12 -2.37 -27.47
C THR A 118 -31.68 -3.52 -26.63
N MET A 119 -32.99 -3.58 -26.39
CA MET A 119 -33.63 -4.68 -25.64
C MET A 119 -33.35 -6.04 -26.28
N THR A 120 -33.44 -6.13 -27.61
CA THR A 120 -33.19 -7.38 -28.35
C THR A 120 -31.73 -7.81 -28.23
N ASN A 121 -30.80 -6.87 -28.33
CA ASN A 121 -29.36 -7.16 -28.21
C ASN A 121 -28.94 -7.46 -26.78
N ILE A 122 -29.51 -6.80 -25.77
CA ILE A 122 -29.33 -7.17 -24.35
C ILE A 122 -29.72 -8.63 -24.14
N ARG A 123 -30.91 -9.02 -24.61
CA ARG A 123 -31.37 -10.42 -24.52
C ARG A 123 -30.41 -11.39 -25.21
N SER A 124 -29.95 -11.06 -26.42
CA SER A 124 -29.06 -11.94 -27.18
C SER A 124 -27.65 -12.05 -26.58
N VAL A 125 -27.06 -10.94 -26.11
CA VAL A 125 -25.72 -10.95 -25.52
C VAL A 125 -25.76 -11.67 -24.18
N MET A 126 -26.70 -11.32 -23.31
CA MET A 126 -26.82 -11.94 -21.99
C MET A 126 -27.21 -13.41 -22.06
N GLY A 127 -28.07 -13.81 -23.01
CA GLY A 127 -28.40 -15.22 -23.23
C GLY A 127 -27.23 -16.07 -23.76
N SER A 128 -26.17 -15.44 -24.27
CA SER A 128 -24.96 -16.14 -24.75
C SER A 128 -23.86 -16.28 -23.70
N MET A 129 -24.02 -15.67 -22.53
CA MET A 129 -23.04 -15.61 -21.45
C MET A 129 -23.54 -16.37 -20.22
N ASP A 130 -22.60 -16.86 -19.42
CA ASP A 130 -22.91 -17.52 -18.14
C ASP A 130 -23.11 -16.45 -17.05
N LEU A 131 -23.87 -16.75 -15.97
CA LEU A 131 -24.23 -15.75 -14.96
C LEU A 131 -23.02 -15.08 -14.30
N ASP A 132 -21.97 -15.84 -14.02
CA ASP A 132 -20.75 -15.33 -13.37
C ASP A 132 -20.00 -14.33 -14.27
N GLU A 133 -19.96 -14.58 -15.59
CA GLU A 133 -19.39 -13.66 -16.58
C GLU A 133 -20.20 -12.37 -16.64
N LEU A 134 -21.54 -12.47 -16.55
CA LEU A 134 -22.41 -11.29 -16.56
C LEU A 134 -22.21 -10.38 -15.35
N LEU A 135 -21.95 -10.97 -14.17
CA LEU A 135 -21.71 -10.23 -12.95
C LEU A 135 -20.30 -9.64 -12.89
N SER A 136 -19.31 -10.32 -13.48
CA SER A 136 -17.89 -9.96 -13.37
C SER A 136 -17.39 -9.07 -14.52
N ASN A 137 -17.92 -9.22 -15.74
CA ASN A 137 -17.36 -8.62 -16.97
C ASN A 137 -18.29 -7.57 -17.60
N ARG A 138 -18.73 -6.57 -16.81
CA ARG A 138 -19.63 -5.51 -17.30
C ARG A 138 -19.08 -4.72 -18.49
N ASP A 139 -17.77 -4.46 -18.51
CA ASP A 139 -17.13 -3.69 -19.59
C ASP A 139 -17.19 -4.41 -20.94
N GLU A 140 -17.03 -5.74 -20.93
CA GLU A 140 -17.11 -6.56 -22.14
C GLU A 140 -18.53 -6.55 -22.71
N ILE A 141 -19.54 -6.65 -21.85
CA ILE A 141 -20.95 -6.58 -22.23
C ILE A 141 -21.25 -5.23 -22.87
N ASN A 142 -20.85 -4.14 -22.21
CA ASN A 142 -21.05 -2.78 -22.71
C ASN A 142 -20.39 -2.58 -24.09
N ALA A 143 -19.15 -3.06 -24.26
CA ALA A 143 -18.44 -2.96 -25.53
C ALA A 143 -19.10 -3.78 -26.66
N ARG A 144 -19.59 -4.98 -26.34
CA ARG A 144 -20.28 -5.85 -27.31
C ARG A 144 -21.63 -5.28 -27.71
N LEU A 145 -22.41 -4.79 -26.76
CA LEU A 145 -23.69 -4.12 -27.02
C LEU A 145 -23.49 -2.88 -27.88
N LEU A 146 -22.52 -2.02 -27.51
CA LEU A 146 -22.19 -0.82 -28.27
C LEU A 146 -21.89 -1.17 -29.73
N ARG A 147 -21.02 -2.15 -29.97
CA ARG A 147 -20.62 -2.55 -31.33
C ARG A 147 -21.81 -2.98 -32.19
N VAL A 148 -22.72 -3.79 -31.64
CA VAL A 148 -23.84 -4.34 -32.41
C VAL A 148 -24.94 -3.30 -32.62
N VAL A 149 -25.28 -2.54 -31.59
CA VAL A 149 -26.35 -1.53 -31.67
C VAL A 149 -25.91 -0.32 -32.50
N ASP A 150 -24.66 0.13 -32.38
CA ASP A 150 -24.13 1.25 -33.17
C ASP A 150 -24.13 0.93 -34.68
N ALA A 151 -23.64 -0.25 -35.07
CA ALA A 151 -23.67 -0.69 -36.46
C ALA A 151 -25.09 -0.78 -37.03
N ALA A 152 -26.07 -1.16 -36.19
CA ALA A 152 -27.48 -1.22 -36.61
C ALA A 152 -28.13 0.17 -36.74
N CYS A 153 -27.66 1.16 -35.99
CA CYS A 153 -28.20 2.53 -35.97
C CYS A 153 -27.55 3.47 -37.00
N GLU A 154 -26.38 3.10 -37.54
CA GLU A 154 -25.64 3.88 -38.54
C GLU A 154 -26.49 4.30 -39.76
N PRO A 155 -27.33 3.42 -40.36
CA PRO A 155 -28.20 3.80 -41.49
C PRO A 155 -29.21 4.90 -41.14
N TRP A 156 -29.58 5.03 -39.86
CA TRP A 156 -30.50 6.06 -39.38
C TRP A 156 -29.80 7.38 -39.08
N GLY A 157 -28.50 7.50 -39.35
CA GLY A 157 -27.73 8.70 -39.06
C GLY A 157 -27.59 8.99 -37.57
N VAL A 158 -27.62 7.93 -36.76
CA VAL A 158 -27.46 8.00 -35.31
C VAL A 158 -26.18 7.28 -34.90
N LYS A 159 -25.42 7.92 -34.02
CA LYS A 159 -24.27 7.35 -33.34
C LYS A 159 -24.67 6.93 -31.94
N ILE A 160 -24.40 5.68 -31.58
CA ILE A 160 -24.47 5.27 -30.17
C ILE A 160 -23.13 5.62 -29.54
N THR A 161 -23.15 6.47 -28.51
CA THR A 161 -21.94 6.93 -27.84
C THR A 161 -21.55 5.99 -26.71
N ARG A 162 -22.54 5.50 -25.97
CA ARG A 162 -22.33 4.61 -24.82
C ARG A 162 -23.57 3.78 -24.52
N ILE A 163 -23.37 2.55 -24.05
CA ILE A 163 -24.41 1.71 -23.45
C ILE A 163 -23.89 1.27 -22.09
N GLU A 164 -24.70 1.47 -21.05
CA GLU A 164 -24.37 1.02 -19.69
C GLU A 164 -25.48 0.13 -19.17
N ILE A 165 -25.10 -1.10 -18.76
CA ILE A 165 -25.97 -1.93 -17.93
C ILE A 165 -26.02 -1.33 -16.53
N LYS A 166 -27.24 -1.08 -16.05
CA LYS A 166 -27.48 -0.45 -14.75
C LYS A 166 -27.48 -1.54 -13.68
N ASP A 167 -28.52 -2.38 -13.65
CA ASP A 167 -28.66 -3.46 -12.68
C ASP A 167 -28.80 -4.82 -13.38
N ILE A 168 -28.22 -5.85 -12.77
CA ILE A 168 -28.41 -7.27 -13.13
C ILE A 168 -28.90 -7.97 -11.87
N ASN A 169 -30.18 -8.31 -11.86
CA ASN A 169 -30.88 -8.84 -10.70
C ASN A 169 -31.29 -10.31 -10.95
N PRO A 170 -30.49 -11.27 -10.48
CA PRO A 170 -30.89 -12.67 -10.39
C PRO A 170 -31.94 -12.90 -9.28
N PRO A 171 -32.70 -14.02 -9.33
CA PRO A 171 -33.66 -14.37 -8.30
C PRO A 171 -32.96 -14.64 -6.97
N ASN A 172 -33.61 -14.21 -5.88
CA ASN A 172 -33.05 -14.28 -4.52
C ASN A 172 -32.61 -15.70 -4.12
N ASP A 173 -33.33 -16.73 -4.57
CA ASP A 173 -32.99 -18.12 -4.27
C ASP A 173 -31.61 -18.51 -4.82
N LEU A 174 -31.29 -18.05 -6.04
CA LEU A 174 -30.00 -18.30 -6.67
C LEU A 174 -28.88 -17.53 -5.98
N VAL A 175 -29.12 -16.25 -5.65
CA VAL A 175 -28.15 -15.42 -4.89
C VAL A 175 -27.83 -16.07 -3.54
N ASN A 176 -28.83 -16.59 -2.84
CA ASN A 176 -28.66 -17.27 -1.57
C ASN A 176 -27.88 -18.59 -1.72
N ALA A 177 -28.14 -19.37 -2.77
CA ALA A 177 -27.40 -20.58 -3.07
C ALA A 177 -25.93 -20.29 -3.42
N MET A 178 -25.69 -19.34 -4.32
CA MET A 178 -24.34 -18.89 -4.70
C MET A 178 -23.60 -18.28 -3.52
N GLY A 179 -24.26 -17.49 -2.67
CA GLY A 179 -23.68 -16.92 -1.46
C GLY A 179 -23.20 -18.00 -0.48
N ARG A 180 -23.99 -19.08 -0.28
CA ARG A 180 -23.58 -20.24 0.52
C ARG A 180 -22.39 -20.97 -0.10
N GLN A 181 -22.42 -21.20 -1.41
CA GLN A 181 -21.34 -21.87 -2.14
C GLN A 181 -20.04 -21.06 -2.11
N MET A 182 -20.09 -19.76 -2.39
CA MET A 182 -18.94 -18.87 -2.35
C MET A 182 -18.35 -18.76 -0.94
N LYS A 183 -19.20 -18.71 0.10
CA LYS A 183 -18.73 -18.72 1.48
C LYS A 183 -17.97 -20.01 1.80
N ALA A 184 -18.53 -21.17 1.45
CA ALA A 184 -17.88 -22.46 1.66
C ALA A 184 -16.54 -22.58 0.89
N GLU A 185 -16.51 -22.11 -0.36
CA GLU A 185 -15.27 -22.11 -1.18
C GLU A 185 -14.22 -21.15 -0.61
N ARG A 186 -14.63 -19.97 -0.12
CA ARG A 186 -13.73 -19.03 0.57
C ARG A 186 -13.19 -19.59 1.88
N GLU A 187 -14.03 -20.23 2.70
CA GLU A 187 -13.63 -20.89 3.95
C GLU A 187 -12.65 -22.03 3.68
N LYS A 188 -12.92 -22.85 2.66
CA LYS A 188 -11.99 -23.91 2.21
C LYS A 188 -10.64 -23.33 1.80
N ARG A 189 -10.63 -22.28 0.96
CA ARG A 189 -9.39 -21.62 0.52
C ARG A 189 -8.63 -20.99 1.69
N ALA A 190 -9.33 -20.34 2.61
CA ALA A 190 -8.73 -19.77 3.82
C ALA A 190 -8.07 -20.87 4.68
N SER A 191 -8.75 -21.99 4.89
CA SER A 191 -8.21 -23.12 5.65
C SER A 191 -6.97 -23.75 4.99
N ILE A 192 -6.97 -23.90 3.67
CA ILE A 192 -5.79 -24.38 2.92
C ILE A 192 -4.62 -23.41 3.08
N LEU A 193 -4.87 -22.12 2.89
CA LEU A 193 -3.84 -21.09 3.00
C LEU A 193 -3.26 -21.00 4.42
N GLU A 194 -4.10 -21.15 5.45
CA GLU A 194 -3.67 -21.20 6.85
C GLU A 194 -2.83 -22.44 7.14
N ALA A 195 -3.23 -23.62 6.65
CA ALA A 195 -2.46 -24.84 6.78
C ALA A 195 -1.10 -24.77 6.05
N GLU A 196 -1.07 -24.18 4.86
CA GLU A 196 0.17 -23.93 4.11
C GLU A 196 1.07 -22.92 4.83
N GLY A 197 0.50 -21.83 5.36
CA GLY A 197 1.21 -20.84 6.15
C GLY A 197 1.81 -21.43 7.43
N ALA A 198 1.04 -22.26 8.16
CA ALA A 198 1.52 -22.96 9.35
C ALA A 198 2.67 -23.92 9.02
N ARG A 199 2.54 -24.69 7.94
CA ARG A 199 3.61 -25.58 7.46
C ARG A 199 4.87 -24.80 7.09
N GLN A 200 4.75 -23.70 6.36
CA GLN A 200 5.89 -22.87 5.97
C GLN A 200 6.55 -22.22 7.18
N ALA A 201 5.77 -21.74 8.16
CA ALA A 201 6.29 -21.20 9.41
C ALA A 201 7.10 -22.24 10.21
N GLU A 202 6.60 -23.48 10.30
CA GLU A 202 7.30 -24.55 11.03
C GLU A 202 8.60 -24.97 10.35
N ILE A 203 8.63 -25.00 9.00
CA ILE A 203 9.85 -25.25 8.22
C ILE A 203 10.86 -24.13 8.46
N ALA A 204 10.45 -22.87 8.32
CA ALA A 204 11.33 -21.71 8.51
C ALA A 204 11.91 -21.67 9.93
N LYS A 205 11.12 -22.05 10.94
CA LYS A 205 11.57 -22.16 12.33
C LYS A 205 12.59 -23.29 12.51
N ALA A 206 12.34 -24.47 11.94
CA ALA A 206 13.28 -25.59 12.01
C ALA A 206 14.61 -25.28 11.29
N GLU A 207 14.55 -24.62 10.15
CA GLU A 207 15.74 -24.12 9.43
C GLU A 207 16.50 -23.08 10.25
N GLY A 208 15.79 -22.14 10.88
CA GLY A 208 16.39 -21.15 11.78
C GLY A 208 17.11 -21.80 12.96
N VAL A 209 16.51 -22.81 13.60
CA VAL A 209 17.14 -23.57 14.70
C VAL A 209 18.37 -24.32 14.21
N LYS A 210 18.27 -25.03 13.08
CA LYS A 210 19.39 -25.74 12.46
C LYS A 210 20.55 -24.77 12.18
N GLN A 211 20.25 -23.63 11.56
CA GLN A 211 21.26 -22.63 11.22
C GLN A 211 21.91 -22.04 12.48
N SER A 212 21.12 -21.74 13.51
CA SER A 212 21.62 -21.27 14.80
C SER A 212 22.57 -22.27 15.46
N LEU A 213 22.24 -23.56 15.45
CA LEU A 213 23.08 -24.61 16.03
C LEU A 213 24.39 -24.80 15.27
N ILE A 214 24.36 -24.69 13.94
CA ILE A 214 25.58 -24.73 13.11
C ILE A 214 26.48 -23.54 13.44
N LEU A 215 25.92 -22.33 13.45
CA LEU A 215 26.68 -21.11 13.78
C LEU A 215 27.26 -21.15 15.20
N GLU A 216 26.53 -21.71 16.16
CA GLU A 216 27.03 -21.89 17.53
C GLU A 216 28.18 -22.91 17.58
N ALA A 217 28.06 -24.03 16.88
CA ALA A 217 29.12 -25.05 16.81
C ALA A 217 30.38 -24.51 16.14
N GLU A 218 30.24 -23.79 15.02
CA GLU A 218 31.34 -23.12 14.33
C GLU A 218 31.99 -22.04 15.22
N GLY A 219 31.18 -21.25 15.94
CA GLY A 219 31.66 -20.26 16.90
C GLY A 219 32.46 -20.90 18.04
N ARG A 220 31.99 -22.01 18.61
CA ARG A 220 32.72 -22.78 19.64
C ARG A 220 34.03 -23.35 19.11
N GLN A 221 34.03 -23.90 17.89
CA GLN A 221 35.23 -24.42 17.26
C GLN A 221 36.27 -23.32 17.03
N GLN A 222 35.84 -22.17 16.49
CA GLN A 222 36.73 -21.02 16.28
C GLN A 222 37.28 -20.47 17.60
N ALA A 223 36.46 -20.37 18.64
CA ALA A 223 36.91 -19.96 19.97
C ALA A 223 37.97 -20.93 20.52
N ALA A 224 37.70 -22.24 20.46
CA ALA A 224 38.64 -23.27 20.91
C ALA A 224 39.97 -23.25 20.12
N MET A 225 39.93 -23.02 18.80
CA MET A 225 41.14 -22.86 17.98
C MET A 225 41.93 -21.62 18.38
N ARG A 226 41.27 -20.47 18.60
CA ARG A 226 41.95 -19.26 19.04
C ARG A 226 42.57 -19.40 20.43
N ASP A 227 41.89 -20.08 21.34
CA ASP A 227 42.42 -20.38 22.67
C ASP A 227 43.63 -21.32 22.60
N ALA A 228 43.59 -22.33 21.73
CA ALA A 228 44.72 -23.24 21.50
C ALA A 228 45.92 -22.50 20.89
N GLU A 229 45.71 -21.68 19.86
CA GLU A 229 46.76 -20.82 19.29
C GLU A 229 47.34 -19.85 20.31
N ALA A 230 46.50 -19.26 21.16
CA ALA A 230 46.95 -18.37 22.22
C ALA A 230 47.85 -19.11 23.21
N ARG A 231 47.47 -20.33 23.63
CA ARG A 231 48.33 -21.18 24.49
C ARG A 231 49.62 -21.57 23.80
N GLU A 232 49.59 -21.92 22.52
CA GLU A 232 50.80 -22.28 21.77
C GLU A 232 51.74 -21.08 21.65
N ARG A 233 51.22 -19.89 21.32
CA ARG A 233 52.03 -18.65 21.31
C ARG A 233 52.61 -18.32 22.67
N LEU A 234 51.84 -18.49 23.75
CA LEU A 234 52.32 -18.30 25.12
C LEU A 234 53.43 -19.29 25.46
N ALA A 235 53.26 -20.58 25.13
CA ALA A 235 54.27 -21.61 25.36
C ALA A 235 55.55 -21.36 24.53
N GLN A 236 55.42 -20.93 23.27
CA GLN A 236 56.56 -20.53 22.44
C GLN A 236 57.27 -19.29 22.99
N ALA A 237 56.51 -18.29 23.47
CA ALA A 237 57.06 -17.10 24.10
C ALA A 237 57.83 -17.46 25.39
N GLU A 238 57.29 -18.37 26.20
CA GLU A 238 57.93 -18.87 27.42
C GLU A 238 59.17 -19.72 27.12
N ALA A 239 59.12 -20.59 26.11
CA ALA A 239 60.29 -21.34 25.65
C ALA A 239 61.39 -20.40 25.14
N LYS A 240 61.02 -19.36 24.37
CA LYS A 240 61.97 -18.34 23.88
C LYS A 240 62.53 -17.49 25.02
N ALA A 241 61.71 -17.10 25.98
CA ALA A 241 62.17 -16.42 27.20
C ALA A 241 63.15 -17.29 27.99
N THR A 242 62.83 -18.57 28.16
CA THR A 242 63.69 -19.54 28.85
C THR A 242 65.01 -19.76 28.10
N MET A 243 64.99 -19.84 26.76
CA MET A 243 66.20 -19.89 25.94
C MET A 243 67.04 -18.61 26.07
N MET A 244 66.43 -17.43 26.00
CA MET A 244 67.15 -16.16 26.16
C MET A 244 67.82 -16.07 27.54
N VAL A 245 67.14 -16.53 28.59
CA VAL A 245 67.71 -16.64 29.95
C VAL A 245 68.84 -17.67 29.99
N SER A 246 68.66 -18.85 29.39
CA SER A 246 69.70 -19.90 29.33
C SER A 246 70.95 -19.46 28.56
N GLU A 247 70.80 -18.75 27.44
CA GLU A 247 71.91 -18.16 26.69
C GLU A 247 72.63 -17.05 27.48
N ALA A 248 71.88 -16.24 28.23
CA ALA A 248 72.47 -15.24 29.13
C ALA A 248 73.28 -15.91 30.26
N ILE A 249 72.79 -17.03 30.80
CA ILE A 249 73.49 -17.87 31.79
C ILE A 249 74.79 -18.44 31.20
N ALA A 250 74.74 -18.97 29.97
CA ALA A 250 75.91 -19.56 29.30
C ALA A 250 77.02 -18.54 28.97
N LYS A 251 76.69 -17.25 28.86
CA LYS A 251 77.64 -16.14 28.65
C LYS A 251 78.32 -15.63 29.95
N GLY A 252 77.97 -16.19 31.11
CA GLY A 252 78.73 -16.00 32.37
C GLY A 252 78.24 -14.90 33.31
N ASP A 253 77.01 -14.39 33.17
CA ASP A 253 76.46 -13.39 34.08
C ASP A 253 75.60 -14.04 35.20
N MET A 254 76.24 -14.40 36.32
CA MET A 254 75.55 -14.97 37.49
C MET A 254 74.60 -13.99 38.20
N GLY A 255 74.64 -12.69 37.87
CA GLY A 255 73.71 -11.69 38.42
C GLY A 255 72.28 -11.82 37.89
N ALA A 256 72.13 -12.27 36.64
CA ALA A 256 70.82 -12.44 36.00
C ALA A 256 69.99 -13.57 36.62
N ILE A 257 70.62 -14.61 37.17
CA ILE A 257 69.94 -15.74 37.83
C ILE A 257 69.23 -15.27 39.10
N ASN A 258 69.93 -14.51 39.96
CA ASN A 258 69.36 -14.02 41.21
C ASN A 258 68.22 -13.03 40.97
N TYR A 259 68.34 -12.17 39.94
CA TYR A 259 67.26 -11.26 39.56
C TYR A 259 66.04 -12.01 39.02
N PHE A 260 66.22 -13.04 38.20
CA PHE A 260 65.12 -13.81 37.63
C PHE A 260 64.38 -14.65 38.69
N VAL A 261 65.12 -15.28 39.60
CA VAL A 261 64.55 -16.01 40.75
C VAL A 261 63.80 -15.05 41.67
N ALA A 262 64.38 -13.87 41.98
CA ALA A 262 63.70 -12.85 42.77
C ALA A 262 62.41 -12.36 42.08
N ASN A 263 62.43 -12.13 40.77
CA ASN A 263 61.26 -11.65 40.03
C ASN A 263 60.14 -12.71 39.99
N LYS A 264 60.47 -14.00 39.76
CA LYS A 264 59.50 -15.10 39.84
C LYS A 264 58.97 -15.31 41.25
N TYR A 265 59.79 -15.08 42.28
CA TYR A 265 59.35 -15.12 43.68
C TYR A 265 58.36 -13.99 44.00
N VAL A 266 58.59 -12.78 43.47
CA VAL A 266 57.68 -11.62 43.62
C VAL A 266 56.37 -11.83 42.84
N GLU A 267 56.42 -12.36 41.60
CA GLU A 267 55.23 -12.75 40.84
C GLU A 267 54.41 -13.80 41.59
N ALA A 268 55.05 -14.87 42.07
CA ALA A 268 54.40 -15.93 42.84
C ALA A 268 53.78 -15.39 44.14
N PHE A 269 54.43 -14.44 44.82
CA PHE A 269 53.86 -13.73 45.97
C PHE A 269 52.63 -12.90 45.58
N GLY A 270 52.67 -12.22 44.43
CA GLY A 270 51.55 -11.44 43.89
C GLY A 270 50.33 -12.30 43.49
N GLU A 271 50.56 -13.50 42.95
CA GLU A 271 49.50 -14.47 42.67
C GLU A 271 48.92 -15.09 43.95
N LEU A 272 49.77 -15.38 44.95
CA LEU A 272 49.32 -15.83 46.28
C LEU A 272 48.45 -14.77 46.98
N ALA A 273 48.76 -13.48 46.77
CA ALA A 273 48.02 -12.34 47.33
C ALA A 273 46.67 -12.07 46.66
N LYS A 274 46.48 -12.51 45.41
CA LYS A 274 45.22 -12.36 44.66
C LYS A 274 44.31 -13.59 44.77
N SER A 275 44.78 -14.69 45.35
CA SER A 275 44.02 -15.93 45.48
C SER A 275 42.99 -15.84 46.63
N PRO A 276 41.72 -16.24 46.42
CA PRO A 276 40.64 -16.06 47.40
C PRO A 276 40.73 -16.94 48.67
N ASN A 277 41.75 -17.81 48.84
CA ASN A 277 41.91 -18.74 49.98
C ASN A 277 43.11 -18.41 50.90
N GLN A 278 43.43 -17.13 51.12
CA GLN A 278 44.63 -16.72 51.88
C GLN A 278 44.45 -16.85 53.40
N LYS A 279 44.90 -17.97 54.02
CA LYS A 279 44.97 -18.13 55.50
C LYS A 279 46.36 -18.48 56.05
N THR A 280 47.35 -18.79 55.22
CA THR A 280 48.71 -19.15 55.69
C THR A 280 49.75 -18.29 54.99
N LEU A 281 50.24 -17.26 55.70
CA LEU A 281 51.34 -16.39 55.26
C LEU A 281 52.63 -16.87 55.94
N ILE A 282 53.55 -17.49 55.19
CA ILE A 282 54.89 -17.84 55.70
C ILE A 282 55.81 -16.68 55.36
N LEU A 283 56.10 -15.83 56.35
CA LEU A 283 57.04 -14.71 56.21
C LEU A 283 58.48 -15.18 56.51
N PRO A 284 59.47 -14.83 55.66
CA PRO A 284 60.87 -15.16 55.93
C PRO A 284 61.38 -14.45 57.20
N MET A 285 62.20 -15.17 57.97
CA MET A 285 62.63 -14.92 59.36
C MET A 285 63.53 -13.69 59.62
N GLU A 286 63.59 -12.72 58.71
CA GLU A 286 64.48 -11.54 58.85
C GLU A 286 63.74 -10.24 59.15
N ALA A 287 62.40 -10.24 59.14
CA ALA A 287 61.57 -9.10 59.54
C ALA A 287 61.22 -9.05 61.05
N THR A 288 61.60 -10.08 61.82
CA THR A 288 61.25 -10.21 63.25
C THR A 288 62.03 -9.26 64.16
N GLY A 289 63.18 -8.75 63.70
CA GLY A 289 64.05 -7.86 64.49
C GLY A 289 63.51 -6.43 64.68
N MET A 290 62.67 -5.93 63.77
CA MET A 290 62.15 -4.55 63.85
C MET A 290 60.85 -4.41 64.65
N ILE A 291 60.15 -5.52 64.93
CA ILE A 291 58.89 -5.50 65.71
C ILE A 291 59.17 -5.57 67.22
N GLY A 292 60.29 -6.17 67.64
CA GLY A 292 60.70 -6.25 69.07
C GLY A 292 61.15 -4.91 69.66
N SER A 293 61.74 -4.01 68.86
CA SER A 293 62.20 -2.69 69.33
C SER A 293 61.03 -1.72 69.60
N LEU A 294 59.92 -1.86 68.88
CA LEU A 294 58.70 -1.07 69.09
C LEU A 294 57.92 -1.52 70.34
N ALA A 295 57.95 -2.81 70.68
CA ALA A 295 57.35 -3.33 71.91
C ALA A 295 58.11 -2.90 73.18
N GLY A 296 59.45 -2.86 73.13
CA GLY A 296 60.28 -2.40 74.25
C GLY A 296 60.09 -0.92 74.59
N ILE A 297 59.84 -0.07 73.59
CA ILE A 297 59.56 1.37 73.80
C ILE A 297 58.15 1.58 74.39
N ALA A 298 57.19 0.71 74.06
CA ALA A 298 55.85 0.74 74.62
C ALA A 298 55.80 0.30 76.10
N GLU A 299 56.61 -0.69 76.50
CA GLU A 299 56.71 -1.16 77.89
C GLU A 299 57.27 -0.07 78.82
N ILE A 300 58.37 0.60 78.41
CA ILE A 300 58.98 1.71 79.16
C ILE A 300 58.01 2.89 79.30
N SER A 301 57.25 3.19 78.24
CA SER A 301 56.24 4.26 78.28
C SER A 301 55.11 3.94 79.26
N LYS A 302 54.69 2.67 79.33
CA LYS A 302 53.61 2.21 80.22
C LYS A 302 54.03 2.19 81.70
N GLU A 303 55.32 1.98 81.98
CA GLU A 303 55.87 1.97 83.33
C GLU A 303 56.02 3.40 83.89
N VAL A 304 56.40 4.38 83.05
CA VAL A 304 56.41 5.81 83.43
C VAL A 304 54.99 6.37 83.64
N LEU A 305 53.99 5.86 82.91
CA LEU A 305 52.59 6.25 83.07
C LEU A 305 51.95 5.70 84.35
N ARG A 306 52.33 4.49 84.79
CA ARG A 306 51.82 3.87 86.02
C ARG A 306 52.32 4.54 87.30
N ASP A 307 53.56 5.07 87.30
CA ASP A 307 54.13 5.76 88.46
C ASP A 307 53.47 7.15 88.70
N ASN A 308 52.84 7.73 87.66
CA ASN A 308 52.10 9.00 87.74
C ASN A 308 50.64 8.86 88.23
N GLU A 309 50.01 7.68 88.12
CA GLU A 309 48.62 7.45 88.57
C GLU A 309 48.50 7.27 90.09
N HIS A 310 49.55 6.83 90.79
CA HIS A 310 49.55 6.74 92.26
C HIS A 310 49.63 8.11 92.98
N ARG A 311 49.98 9.20 92.28
CA ARG A 311 49.99 10.57 92.85
C ARG A 311 48.69 11.37 92.69
N ARG A 312 47.68 10.86 91.96
CA ARG A 312 46.41 11.60 91.71
C ARG A 312 45.17 11.01 92.40
N SER A 313 45.35 10.06 93.33
CA SER A 313 44.30 9.57 94.25
C SER A 313 43.92 10.60 95.36
N SER A 314 43.66 11.86 95.00
CA SER A 314 43.03 12.81 95.93
C SER A 314 42.25 13.91 95.19
N ARG A 315 40.98 13.62 94.84
CA ARG A 315 39.79 14.51 94.90
C ARG A 315 38.63 14.03 93.98
N ILE A 316 37.77 13.20 94.57
CA ILE A 316 36.28 13.22 94.67
C ILE A 316 35.59 14.52 94.13
N PRO A 317 34.31 14.55 93.64
CA PRO A 317 33.51 13.55 92.89
C PRO A 317 32.39 14.12 91.93
N ASN A 318 31.60 13.19 91.37
CA ASN A 318 30.11 13.13 91.18
C ASN A 318 29.32 14.17 90.34
N THR A 319 28.51 13.66 89.39
CA THR A 319 27.03 13.74 89.23
C THR A 319 26.73 13.40 87.76
N GLY A 320 25.96 12.35 87.40
CA GLY A 320 24.49 12.29 87.42
C GLY A 320 24.00 12.03 85.98
N SER A 321 23.44 10.83 85.70
CA SER A 321 22.01 10.57 85.38
C SER A 321 21.58 11.01 83.96
N SER A 322 21.44 10.07 83.02
CA SER A 322 20.20 9.33 82.66
C SER A 322 19.45 10.01 81.52
N GLU A 323 19.49 9.44 80.32
CA GLU A 323 18.41 8.66 79.69
C GLU A 323 17.49 9.52 78.81
N GLY A 324 17.17 8.99 77.63
CA GLY A 324 16.26 9.56 76.65
C GLY A 324 16.74 9.35 75.23
#